data_AF-A0A0G1QXV1-F1
#
_entry.id   AF-A0A0G1QXV1-F1
#
_cell.length_a   1.000
_cell.length_b   1.000
_cell.length_c   1.000
_cell.angle_alpha   90.00
_cell.angle_beta   90.00
_cell.angle_gamma   90.00
#
_symmetry.space_group_name_H-M   'P 1'
#
loop_
_entity.id
_entity.type
_entity.pdbx_description
1 polymer ?
#
loop_
_entity_poly.entity_id
_entity_poly.type
_entity_poly.pdbx_seq_one_letter_code
_entity_poly.pdbx_strand_id
1 'polypeptide(L)'
;MMEFTVEKFNEVKNLAEDFYKKIGKVRCPYFAGDVHFNVKGWDHLVFKSWNNTRVSNDQFARFRHIKLAPEIISQSKTLQGIWTTKKIERVKINSRWEKVMKVTTYYEFIAVMESRGSKIRLKVIVKEVEGGEKFFWSLIPFWGTNKNTNERVMYSGNPEND
;
A
#
# COMPACT_ATOMS: atom_id res chain seq x y z
N MET A 1 -1.68 19.01 17.60
CA MET A 1 -0.66 18.20 16.88
C MET A 1 -0.40 16.97 17.72
N MET A 2 -0.46 15.76 17.15
CA MET A 2 -0.12 14.54 17.89
C MET A 2 1.40 14.54 18.07
N GLU A 3 1.90 14.50 19.31
CA GLU A 3 3.34 14.39 19.56
C GLU A 3 3.85 13.07 18.96
N PHE A 4 4.71 13.20 17.95
CA PHE A 4 5.30 12.06 17.27
C PHE A 4 6.46 11.54 18.12
N THR A 5 6.17 10.63 19.05
CA THR A 5 7.22 9.97 19.84
C THR A 5 7.67 8.68 19.16
N VAL A 6 8.94 8.33 19.36
CA VAL A 6 9.54 7.11 18.81
C VAL A 6 8.84 5.87 19.35
N GLU A 7 8.43 5.91 20.62
CA GLU A 7 7.71 4.85 21.30
C GLU A 7 6.35 4.61 20.65
N LYS A 8 5.61 5.69 20.36
CA LYS A 8 4.29 5.57 19.74
C LYS A 8 4.38 5.05 18.31
N PHE A 9 5.41 5.46 17.58
CA PHE A 9 5.70 4.93 16.25
C PHE A 9 5.96 3.42 16.29
N ASN A 10 6.82 2.96 17.20
CA ASN A 10 7.17 1.55 17.35
C ASN A 10 5.96 0.71 17.76
N GLU A 11 5.12 1.20 18.67
CA GLU A 11 3.86 0.53 19.04
C GLU A 11 2.96 0.32 17.82
N VAL A 12 2.73 1.40 17.04
CA VAL A 12 1.88 1.34 15.84
C VAL A 12 2.47 0.41 14.77
N LYS A 13 3.79 0.45 14.59
CA LYS A 13 4.49 -0.43 13.65
C LYS A 13 4.35 -1.90 14.04
N ASN A 14 4.59 -2.25 15.30
CA ASN A 14 4.51 -3.64 15.77
C ASN A 14 3.08 -4.18 15.64
N LEU A 15 2.08 -3.40 16.04
CA LEU A 15 0.67 -3.77 15.88
C LEU A 15 0.28 -3.94 14.40
N ALA A 16 0.80 -3.08 13.53
CA ALA A 16 0.58 -3.18 12.09
C ALA A 16 1.23 -4.44 11.50
N GLU A 17 2.46 -4.75 11.91
CA GLU A 17 3.21 -5.92 11.46
C GLU A 17 2.54 -7.22 11.88
N ASP A 18 2.17 -7.34 13.16
CA ASP A 18 1.48 -8.49 13.71
C ASP A 18 0.12 -8.73 13.05
N PHE A 19 -0.59 -7.64 12.73
CA PHE A 19 -1.83 -7.72 11.98
C PHE A 19 -1.56 -8.17 10.53
N TYR A 20 -0.62 -7.53 9.83
CA TYR A 20 -0.31 -7.79 8.44
C TYR A 20 0.05 -9.27 8.20
N LYS A 21 0.91 -9.84 9.06
CA LYS A 21 1.33 -11.25 9.01
C LYS A 21 0.16 -12.23 9.13
N LYS A 22 -0.92 -11.84 9.80
CA LYS A 22 -2.11 -12.70 10.01
C LYS A 22 -3.10 -12.67 8.85
N ILE A 23 -3.03 -11.69 7.95
CA ILE A 23 -4.01 -11.54 6.86
C ILE A 23 -3.88 -12.71 5.87
N GLY A 24 -2.65 -12.98 5.43
CA GLY A 24 -2.35 -13.98 4.40
C GLY A 24 -2.85 -13.57 3.01
N LYS A 25 -4.17 -13.65 2.80
CA LYS A 25 -4.83 -13.23 1.56
C LYS A 25 -6.29 -12.84 1.79
N VAL A 26 -6.84 -12.03 0.89
CA VAL A 26 -8.24 -11.61 0.92
C VAL A 26 -8.87 -11.75 -0.46
N ARG A 27 -10.12 -12.21 -0.52
CA ARG A 27 -10.88 -12.29 -1.77
C ARG A 27 -11.24 -10.88 -2.24
N CYS A 28 -10.99 -10.57 -3.51
CA CYS A 28 -11.39 -9.32 -4.14
C CYS A 28 -12.48 -9.58 -5.20
N PRO A 29 -13.69 -9.02 -5.03
CA PRO A 29 -14.78 -9.18 -6.00
C PRO A 29 -14.44 -8.71 -7.40
N TYR A 30 -13.78 -7.55 -7.54
CA TYR A 30 -13.39 -7.00 -8.85
C TYR A 30 -12.52 -7.97 -9.67
N PHE A 31 -11.58 -8.66 -9.03
CA PHE A 31 -10.71 -9.63 -9.73
C PHE A 31 -11.31 -11.01 -9.87
N ALA A 32 -12.44 -11.30 -9.22
CA ALA A 32 -12.91 -12.66 -8.99
C ALA A 32 -11.77 -13.58 -8.50
N GLY A 33 -10.90 -13.04 -7.64
CA GLY A 33 -9.60 -13.62 -7.30
C GLY A 33 -9.13 -13.19 -5.90
N ASP A 34 -8.04 -13.79 -5.43
CA ASP A 34 -7.44 -13.42 -4.15
C ASP A 34 -6.33 -12.37 -4.34
N VAL A 35 -6.20 -11.48 -3.36
CA VAL A 35 -5.09 -10.54 -3.22
C VAL A 35 -4.27 -10.93 -2.01
N HIS A 36 -2.98 -11.15 -2.23
CA HIS A 36 -2.08 -11.69 -1.23
C HIS A 36 -1.36 -10.58 -0.45
N PHE A 37 -1.22 -10.76 0.86
CA PHE A 37 -0.47 -9.90 1.75
C PHE A 37 0.86 -10.58 2.06
N ASN A 38 1.91 -10.18 1.35
CA ASN A 38 3.21 -10.84 1.36
C ASN A 38 4.34 -9.89 1.78
N VAL A 39 5.55 -10.43 1.88
CA VAL A 39 6.74 -9.67 2.30
C VAL A 39 6.99 -8.46 1.40
N LYS A 40 6.75 -8.55 0.08
CA LYS A 40 6.96 -7.44 -0.85
C LYS A 40 6.04 -6.26 -0.55
N GLY A 41 4.78 -6.54 -0.19
CA GLY A 41 3.83 -5.50 0.20
C GLY A 41 4.23 -4.83 1.52
N TRP A 42 4.63 -5.62 2.51
CA TRP A 42 5.15 -5.07 3.79
C TRP A 42 6.39 -4.20 3.58
N ASP A 43 7.36 -4.70 2.82
CA ASP A 43 8.59 -3.96 2.52
C ASP A 43 8.29 -2.62 1.86
N HIS A 44 7.28 -2.53 1.00
CA HIS A 44 6.91 -1.26 0.37
C HIS A 44 6.26 -0.25 1.33
N LEU A 45 5.61 -0.72 2.41
CA LEU A 45 5.13 0.17 3.48
C LEU A 45 6.28 0.76 4.29
N VAL A 46 7.38 0.03 4.44
CA VAL A 46 8.56 0.44 5.23
C VAL A 46 9.55 1.25 4.37
N PHE A 47 9.81 0.80 3.15
CA PHE A 47 10.83 1.30 2.25
C PHE A 47 10.22 1.97 1.02
N LYS A 48 10.77 3.12 0.63
CA LYS A 48 10.35 3.84 -0.58
C LYS A 48 11.04 3.26 -1.82
N SER A 49 12.29 2.86 -1.65
CA SER A 49 13.09 2.19 -2.67
C SER A 49 14.17 1.35 -1.99
N TRP A 50 14.95 0.63 -2.78
CA TRP A 50 16.05 -0.19 -2.27
C TRP A 50 16.96 0.62 -1.33
N ASN A 51 17.15 0.12 -0.10
CA ASN A 51 17.93 0.75 0.97
C ASN A 51 17.46 2.16 1.39
N ASN A 52 16.27 2.61 0.99
CA ASN A 52 15.73 3.91 1.37
C ASN A 52 14.43 3.73 2.15
N THR A 53 14.54 3.84 3.47
CA THR A 53 13.40 3.82 4.39
C THR A 53 12.50 5.04 4.16
N ARG A 54 11.18 4.84 4.18
CA ARG A 54 10.22 5.94 4.13
C ARG A 54 10.37 6.82 5.38
N VAL A 55 10.07 8.10 5.26
CA VAL A 55 10.09 9.02 6.41
C VAL A 55 9.07 8.54 7.45
N SER A 56 9.36 8.66 8.74
CA SER A 56 8.56 8.06 9.82
C SER A 56 7.08 8.48 9.80
N ASN A 57 6.78 9.73 9.43
CA ASN A 57 5.40 10.21 9.26
C ASN A 57 4.65 9.48 8.13
N ASP A 58 5.36 9.19 7.02
CA ASP A 58 4.81 8.50 5.86
C ASP A 58 4.49 7.04 6.21
N GLN A 59 5.41 6.38 6.94
CA GLN A 59 5.20 5.04 7.48
C GLN A 59 4.03 5.00 8.48
N PHE A 60 4.00 5.94 9.42
CA PHE A 60 2.97 6.00 10.47
C PHE A 60 1.56 6.12 9.88
N ALA A 61 1.39 6.96 8.85
CA ALA A 61 0.12 7.10 8.16
C ALA A 61 -0.36 5.77 7.55
N ARG A 62 0.55 4.99 6.94
CA ARG A 62 0.21 3.68 6.36
C ARG A 62 -0.11 2.65 7.43
N PHE A 63 0.77 2.50 8.42
CA PHE A 63 0.60 1.53 9.51
C PHE A 63 -0.68 1.77 10.30
N ARG A 64 -1.03 3.03 10.56
CA ARG A 64 -2.24 3.40 11.29
C ARG A 64 -3.51 2.91 10.60
N HIS A 65 -3.52 2.79 9.27
CA HIS A 65 -4.70 2.46 8.49
C HIS A 65 -4.66 1.05 7.88
N ILE A 66 -3.60 0.28 8.10
CA ILE A 66 -3.39 -1.02 7.45
C ILE A 66 -4.55 -2.01 7.64
N LYS A 67 -5.26 -1.91 8.77
CA LYS A 67 -6.44 -2.74 9.07
C LYS A 67 -7.58 -2.56 8.08
N LEU A 68 -7.64 -1.41 7.42
CA LEU A 68 -8.68 -1.07 6.45
C LEU A 68 -8.36 -1.62 5.06
N ALA A 69 -7.10 -1.95 4.75
CA ALA A 69 -6.72 -2.49 3.45
C ALA A 69 -7.48 -3.78 3.05
N PRO A 70 -7.54 -4.84 3.88
CA PRO A 70 -8.29 -6.04 3.52
C PRO A 70 -9.81 -5.79 3.42
N GLU A 71 -10.34 -4.88 4.23
CA GLU A 71 -11.75 -4.49 4.16
C GLU A 71 -12.08 -3.82 2.81
N ILE A 72 -11.27 -2.83 2.41
CA ILE A 72 -11.42 -2.13 1.14
C ILE A 72 -11.35 -3.12 -0.03
N ILE A 73 -10.35 -4.00 -0.05
CA ILE A 73 -10.18 -4.98 -1.14
C ILE A 73 -11.37 -5.94 -1.21
N SER A 74 -11.88 -6.42 -0.06
CA SER A 74 -12.98 -7.39 -0.02
C SER A 74 -14.34 -6.80 -0.41
N GLN A 75 -14.52 -5.50 -0.25
CA GLN A 75 -15.74 -4.80 -0.65
C GLN A 75 -15.65 -4.22 -2.08
N SER A 76 -14.45 -4.17 -2.68
CA SER A 76 -14.23 -3.52 -3.97
C SER A 76 -14.77 -4.34 -5.15
N LYS A 77 -15.79 -3.80 -5.82
CA LYS A 77 -16.37 -4.33 -7.06
C LYS A 77 -15.96 -3.55 -8.31
N THR A 78 -15.43 -2.33 -8.12
CA THR A 78 -15.03 -1.42 -9.20
C THR A 78 -13.61 -0.93 -8.96
N LEU A 79 -12.89 -0.70 -10.04
CA LEU A 79 -11.54 -0.16 -10.01
C LEU A 79 -11.57 1.35 -10.31
N GLN A 80 -10.78 2.15 -9.58
CA GLN A 80 -10.69 3.60 -9.81
C GLN A 80 -9.46 4.01 -10.62
N GLY A 81 -8.42 3.18 -10.66
CA GLY A 81 -7.24 3.44 -11.47
C GLY A 81 -6.54 2.15 -11.90
N ILE A 82 -6.01 2.14 -13.12
CA ILE A 82 -5.14 1.09 -13.63
C ILE A 82 -3.92 1.72 -14.29
N TRP A 83 -2.75 1.21 -13.97
CA TRP A 83 -1.52 1.65 -14.61
C TRP A 83 -0.63 0.45 -14.93
N THR A 84 -0.33 0.27 -16.21
CA THR A 84 0.55 -0.80 -16.70
C THR A 84 1.83 -0.20 -17.24
N THR A 85 2.97 -0.78 -16.86
CA THR A 85 4.29 -0.31 -17.27
C THR A 85 5.29 -1.47 -17.34
N LYS A 86 6.41 -1.27 -18.05
CA LYS A 86 7.52 -2.23 -18.11
C LYS A 86 8.58 -1.82 -17.09
N LYS A 87 8.94 -2.72 -16.18
CA LYS A 87 9.94 -2.47 -15.15
C LYS A 87 10.98 -3.55 -15.06
N ILE A 88 12.17 -3.13 -14.66
CA ILE A 88 13.25 -4.05 -14.31
C ILE A 88 12.95 -4.60 -12.92
N GLU A 89 12.57 -5.87 -12.85
CA GLU A 89 12.39 -6.61 -11.61
C GLU A 89 13.63 -7.46 -11.33
N ARG A 90 14.01 -7.58 -10.05
CA ARG A 90 15.10 -8.46 -9.63
C ARG A 90 14.53 -9.84 -9.38
N VAL A 91 14.92 -10.80 -10.20
CA VAL A 91 14.47 -12.19 -10.09
C VAL A 91 15.68 -13.06 -9.78
N LYS A 92 15.48 -14.02 -8.87
CA LYS A 92 16.50 -15.02 -8.59
C LYS A 92 16.37 -16.15 -9.62
N ILE A 93 17.31 -16.23 -10.56
CA ILE A 93 17.38 -17.27 -11.60
C ILE A 93 18.68 -18.03 -11.36
N ASN A 94 18.61 -19.37 -11.21
CA ASN A 94 19.78 -20.23 -11.03
C ASN A 94 20.76 -19.73 -9.95
N SER A 95 20.23 -19.36 -8.78
CA SER A 95 20.98 -18.80 -7.64
C SER A 95 21.66 -17.44 -7.88
N ARG A 96 21.44 -16.79 -9.03
CA ARG A 96 21.90 -15.44 -9.35
C ARG A 96 20.74 -14.45 -9.35
N TRP A 97 21.00 -13.22 -8.93
CA TRP A 97 20.04 -12.13 -9.03
C TRP A 97 20.18 -11.47 -10.39
N GLU A 98 19.21 -11.69 -11.25
CA GLU A 98 19.15 -11.08 -12.58
C GLU A 98 18.10 -9.97 -12.63
N LYS A 99 18.38 -8.97 -13.47
CA LYS A 99 17.50 -7.83 -13.73
C LYS A 99 16.75 -8.12 -15.02
N VAL A 100 15.47 -8.45 -14.91
CA VAL A 100 14.64 -8.82 -16.06
C VAL A 100 13.54 -7.78 -16.24
N MET A 101 13.30 -7.37 -17.47
CA MET A 101 12.17 -6.49 -17.78
C MET A 101 10.87 -7.28 -17.73
N LYS A 102 9.95 -6.88 -16.86
CA LYS A 102 8.64 -7.48 -16.70
C LYS A 102 7.55 -6.44 -16.84
N VAL A 103 6.41 -6.86 -17.38
CA VAL A 103 5.20 -6.04 -17.39
C VAL A 103 4.61 -6.07 -15.98
N THR A 104 4.36 -4.90 -15.44
CA THR A 104 3.81 -4.71 -14.10
C THR A 104 2.55 -3.87 -14.21
N THR A 105 1.45 -4.35 -13.62
CA THR A 105 0.19 -3.64 -13.55
C THR A 105 -0.11 -3.26 -12.10
N TYR A 106 -0.54 -2.03 -11.90
CA TYR A 106 -1.01 -1.47 -10.65
C TYR A 106 -2.49 -1.20 -10.74
N TYR A 107 -3.22 -1.57 -9.69
CA TYR A 107 -4.66 -1.42 -9.57
C TYR A 107 -4.96 -0.58 -8.33
N GLU A 108 -5.74 0.47 -8.51
CA GLU A 108 -6.10 1.40 -7.45
C GLU A 108 -7.55 1.25 -7.04
N PHE A 109 -7.77 0.96 -5.75
CA PHE A 109 -9.07 0.99 -5.12
C PHE A 109 -9.15 2.18 -4.17
N ILE A 110 -10.16 3.03 -4.36
CA ILE A 110 -10.38 4.21 -3.52
C ILE A 110 -11.68 4.03 -2.76
N ALA A 111 -11.61 4.13 -1.44
CA ALA A 111 -12.76 3.98 -0.54
C ALA A 111 -12.76 5.06 0.54
N VAL A 112 -13.95 5.39 1.04
CA VAL A 112 -14.13 6.24 2.22
C VAL A 112 -14.53 5.34 3.40
N MET A 113 -13.64 5.23 4.37
CA MET A 113 -13.75 4.35 5.53
C MET A 113 -13.95 5.16 6.81
N GLU A 114 -14.62 4.59 7.81
CA GLU A 114 -14.67 5.18 9.14
C GLU A 114 -13.39 4.83 9.91
N SER A 115 -12.74 5.82 10.53
CA SER A 115 -11.52 5.60 11.31
C SER A 115 -11.43 6.58 12.47
N ARG A 116 -11.59 6.08 13.70
CA ARG A 116 -11.48 6.85 14.96
C ARG A 116 -12.42 8.06 15.01
N GLY A 117 -13.68 7.88 14.60
CA GLY A 117 -14.72 8.91 14.66
C GLY A 117 -14.62 9.97 13.56
N SER A 118 -13.88 9.69 12.49
CA SER A 118 -13.86 10.52 11.29
C SER A 118 -13.75 9.65 10.03
N LYS A 119 -14.36 10.14 8.94
CA LYS A 119 -14.28 9.49 7.62
C LYS A 119 -12.93 9.76 6.97
N ILE A 120 -12.25 8.68 6.56
CA ILE A 120 -11.01 8.69 5.81
C ILE A 120 -11.10 8.11 4.42
N ARG A 121 -10.65 8.89 3.43
CA ARG A 121 -10.49 8.43 2.05
C ARG A 121 -9.14 7.77 1.92
N LEU A 122 -9.12 6.50 1.54
CA LEU A 122 -7.92 5.70 1.39
C LEU A 122 -7.83 5.19 -0.04
N LYS A 123 -6.61 5.11 -0.55
CA LYS A 123 -6.25 4.45 -1.79
C LYS A 123 -5.43 3.21 -1.45
N VAL A 124 -5.94 2.04 -1.83
CA VAL A 124 -5.23 0.76 -1.78
C VAL A 124 -4.68 0.48 -3.16
N ILE A 125 -3.42 0.11 -3.23
CA ILE A 125 -2.73 -0.27 -4.46
C ILE A 125 -2.46 -1.77 -4.43
N VAL A 126 -2.88 -2.47 -5.47
CA VAL A 126 -2.58 -3.88 -5.73
C VAL A 126 -1.63 -3.95 -6.92
N LYS A 127 -0.56 -4.75 -6.80
CA LYS A 127 0.45 -4.95 -7.86
C LYS A 127 0.33 -6.37 -8.41
N GLU A 128 0.50 -6.48 -9.71
CA GLU A 128 0.60 -7.73 -10.47
C GLU A 128 1.82 -7.66 -11.38
N VAL A 129 2.59 -8.73 -11.42
CA VAL A 129 3.79 -8.83 -12.27
C VAL A 129 3.59 -9.99 -13.23
N GLU A 130 3.61 -9.69 -14.53
CA GLU A 130 3.58 -10.68 -15.62
C GLU A 130 2.38 -11.65 -15.55
N GLY A 131 1.21 -11.16 -15.14
CA GLY A 131 0.00 -11.98 -14.97
C GLY A 131 0.06 -12.97 -13.81
N GLY A 132 1.05 -12.84 -12.92
CA GLY A 132 1.20 -13.68 -11.74
C GLY A 132 0.22 -13.33 -10.62
N GLU A 133 0.57 -13.74 -9.41
CA GLU A 133 -0.23 -13.46 -8.21
C GLU A 133 -0.40 -11.95 -7.99
N LYS A 134 -1.64 -11.54 -7.71
CA LYS A 134 -1.97 -10.18 -7.30
C LYS A 134 -1.68 -10.03 -5.82
N PHE A 135 -0.89 -9.03 -5.45
CA PHE A 135 -0.53 -8.79 -4.07
C PHE A 135 -0.71 -7.33 -3.69
N PHE A 136 -1.03 -7.11 -2.42
CA PHE A 136 -1.09 -5.79 -1.83
C PHE A 136 0.28 -5.10 -1.99
N TRP A 137 0.26 -3.85 -2.48
CA TRP A 137 1.46 -3.04 -2.66
C TRP A 137 1.54 -1.94 -1.60
N SER A 138 0.52 -1.09 -1.51
CA SER A 138 0.52 0.07 -0.61
C SER A 138 -0.90 0.48 -0.20
N LEU A 139 -1.00 1.27 0.86
CA LEU A 139 -2.22 1.92 1.34
C LEU A 139 -1.89 3.37 1.71
N ILE A 140 -2.63 4.34 1.20
CA ILE A 140 -2.31 5.76 1.39
C ILE A 140 -3.57 6.56 1.64
N PRO A 141 -3.57 7.51 2.59
CA PRO A 141 -4.59 8.55 2.66
C PRO A 141 -4.70 9.28 1.31
N PHE A 142 -5.88 9.23 0.70
CA PHE A 142 -6.19 9.91 -0.55
C PHE A 142 -6.63 11.35 -0.28
N TRP A 143 -5.85 12.04 0.54
CA TRP A 143 -5.86 13.48 0.74
C TRP A 143 -4.49 13.91 1.26
N GLY A 144 -4.04 15.09 0.84
CA GLY A 144 -2.98 15.84 1.49
C GLY A 144 -3.57 16.93 2.35
N THR A 145 -2.74 17.51 3.20
CA THR A 145 -3.02 18.81 3.81
C THR A 145 -2.02 19.78 3.22
N ASN A 146 -2.50 20.87 2.61
CA ASN A 146 -1.63 21.95 2.19
C ASN A 146 -0.93 22.52 3.43
N LYS A 147 0.40 22.49 3.47
CA LYS A 147 1.17 22.93 4.64
C LYS A 147 1.00 24.42 4.95
N ASN A 148 0.61 25.22 3.96
CA ASN A 148 0.46 26.66 4.09
C ASN A 148 -0.98 27.06 4.43
N THR A 149 -1.98 26.35 3.90
CA THR A 149 -3.40 26.71 4.08
C THR A 149 -4.16 25.78 5.04
N ASN A 150 -3.55 24.68 5.47
CA ASN A 150 -4.21 23.58 6.21
C ASN A 150 -5.42 22.96 5.48
N GLU A 151 -5.64 23.28 4.21
CA GLU A 151 -6.75 22.74 3.43
C GLU A 151 -6.45 21.34 2.93
N ARG A 152 -7.51 20.54 2.74
CA ARG A 152 -7.38 19.20 2.17
C ARG A 152 -7.16 19.30 0.66
N VAL A 153 -6.04 18.77 0.17
CA VAL A 153 -5.72 18.69 -1.26
C VAL A 153 -5.98 17.28 -1.76
N MET A 154 -6.62 17.13 -2.91
CA MET A 154 -6.80 15.83 -3.57
C MET A 154 -5.50 15.45 -4.29
N TYR A 155 -4.94 14.26 -4.01
CA TYR A 155 -3.72 13.78 -4.67
C TYR A 155 -4.04 12.93 -5.90
N SER A 156 -3.43 13.26 -7.05
CA SER A 156 -3.09 12.29 -8.09
C SER A 156 -1.61 11.96 -7.94
N GLY A 157 -1.26 10.78 -7.42
CA GLY A 157 0.13 10.38 -7.17
C GLY A 157 0.61 9.31 -8.15
N ASN A 158 1.84 8.82 -7.98
CA ASN A 158 2.45 7.79 -8.84
C ASN A 158 2.43 6.43 -8.09
N PRO A 159 1.64 5.44 -8.52
CA PRO A 159 1.43 4.16 -7.80
C PRO A 159 2.68 3.34 -7.49
N GLU A 160 3.79 3.60 -8.19
CA GLU A 160 5.07 2.98 -7.87
C GLU A 160 5.65 3.47 -6.54
N ASN A 161 5.62 4.78 -6.37
CA ASN A 161 6.27 5.50 -5.28
C ASN A 161 5.31 5.76 -4.11
N ASP A 162 4.03 5.82 -4.43
CA ASP A 162 2.87 5.88 -3.54
C ASP A 162 2.72 4.56 -2.76
#